data_AF-A0A9W3B2V4-F1
#
_entry.id   AF-A0A9W3B2V4-F1
#
_cell.length_a   1.000
_cell.length_b   1.000
_cell.length_c   1.000
_cell.angle_alpha   90.00
_cell.angle_beta   90.00
_cell.angle_gamma   90.00
#
_symmetry.space_group_name_H-M   'P 1'
#
loop_
_entity.id
_entity.type
_entity.pdbx_description
1 polymer ?
#
loop_
_entity_poly.entity_id
_entity_poly.type
_entity_poly.pdbx_seq_one_letter_code
_entity_poly.pdbx_strand_id
1 'polypeptide(L)'
;MSSRKRKIQHKRKHDNDNIDVCNDNESYRQTGENPDPECGEANLSNFDCCKKHPGHRQFIPFHKLTLKHLPDGYQDHDLYEFIKSAGDQTVRLGVTESSRYRPEFWPKTNRPYPFYNSEKSNLRTGSGQIWGVDKFQNGDISSYHQNCWCIQCQNSDSPSHVWWEFNVYTATHVVFDDIEASHTSLRLFFDKNNCPVVTVDKVIVDLADIKGDLCVLTCVTCDNNLGNKVEKKWKNYEIKLMKVNKKFKMSKDKHRLNFIVSHPHGCCKHVSVGHWINRQKIGYKTRFTYTTCTCPGSSGAVVHFVGFDKWWMSDLVHCGTFKNKLNYSGTGYVT
;
A
#
# COMPACT_ATOMS: atom_id res chain seq x y z
N MET A 1 -34.00 -5.75 -23.38
CA MET A 1 -32.54 -5.49 -23.40
C MET A 1 -32.07 -5.44 -21.96
N SER A 2 -31.35 -6.48 -21.53
CA SER A 2 -31.29 -6.95 -20.14
C SER A 2 -30.03 -6.47 -19.43
N SER A 3 -30.21 -5.69 -18.36
CA SER A 3 -29.16 -5.31 -17.41
C SER A 3 -28.92 -6.46 -16.43
N ARG A 4 -27.72 -7.04 -16.46
CA ARG A 4 -27.29 -8.11 -15.55
C ARG A 4 -26.98 -7.55 -14.17
N LYS A 5 -27.94 -7.66 -13.25
CA LYS A 5 -27.72 -7.60 -11.80
C LYS A 5 -26.72 -8.69 -11.38
N ARG A 6 -25.60 -8.34 -10.74
CA ARG A 6 -24.81 -9.30 -9.95
C ARG A 6 -25.04 -9.03 -8.47
N LYS A 7 -25.83 -9.91 -7.85
CA LYS A 7 -25.91 -10.07 -6.40
C LYS A 7 -24.61 -10.73 -5.93
N ILE A 8 -23.91 -10.13 -4.97
CA ILE A 8 -22.84 -10.80 -4.22
C ILE A 8 -23.44 -11.22 -2.87
N GLN A 9 -23.74 -12.51 -2.75
CA GLN A 9 -24.02 -13.15 -1.47
C GLN A 9 -22.68 -13.51 -0.83
N HIS A 10 -22.38 -12.96 0.35
CA HIS A 10 -21.33 -13.47 1.22
C HIS A 10 -21.67 -14.90 1.63
N LYS A 11 -20.92 -15.87 1.12
CA LYS A 11 -20.82 -17.19 1.72
C LYS A 11 -19.34 -17.53 1.85
N ARG A 12 -18.85 -17.55 3.10
CA ARG A 12 -17.55 -18.10 3.46
C ARG A 12 -17.50 -19.55 2.98
N LYS A 13 -16.54 -19.86 2.12
CA LYS A 13 -16.03 -21.23 1.94
C LYS A 13 -14.51 -21.16 1.95
N HIS A 14 -13.93 -21.75 2.98
CA HIS A 14 -12.55 -22.19 2.99
C HIS A 14 -12.44 -23.33 1.99
N ASP A 15 -11.85 -23.07 0.82
CA ASP A 15 -11.39 -24.13 -0.06
C ASP A 15 -9.86 -24.26 0.11
N ASN A 16 -9.48 -25.38 0.73
CA ASN A 16 -8.11 -25.86 0.90
C ASN A 16 -7.62 -26.46 -0.42
N ASP A 17 -6.93 -25.67 -1.24
CA ASP A 17 -6.15 -26.22 -2.35
C ASP A 17 -4.67 -26.33 -1.95
N ASN A 18 -4.26 -27.60 -1.79
CA ASN A 18 -2.87 -28.03 -1.66
C ASN A 18 -2.13 -27.77 -2.96
N ILE A 19 -1.22 -26.80 -2.93
CA ILE A 19 -0.18 -26.64 -3.96
C ILE A 19 1.13 -26.39 -3.22
N ASP A 20 2.03 -27.38 -3.32
CA ASP A 20 3.43 -27.32 -2.89
C ASP A 20 4.17 -26.29 -3.72
N VAL A 21 4.69 -25.24 -3.06
CA VAL A 21 5.57 -24.25 -3.70
C VAL A 21 6.70 -23.90 -2.73
N CYS A 22 7.65 -24.82 -2.56
CA CYS A 22 8.96 -24.52 -1.99
C CYS A 22 10.01 -25.21 -2.86
N ASN A 23 10.50 -24.50 -3.88
CA ASN A 23 11.80 -24.82 -4.48
C ASN A 23 12.84 -24.04 -3.65
N ASP A 24 13.29 -24.68 -2.57
CA ASP A 24 14.17 -24.10 -1.56
C ASP A 24 15.61 -23.99 -2.07
N ASN A 25 15.90 -22.90 -2.80
CA ASN A 25 17.28 -22.43 -2.95
C ASN A 25 17.63 -21.53 -1.76
N GLU A 26 18.67 -21.87 -1.01
CA GLU A 26 19.10 -21.15 0.21
C GLU A 26 19.34 -19.64 0.00
N SER A 27 19.63 -19.22 -1.24
CA SER A 27 19.82 -17.82 -1.65
C SER A 27 18.54 -16.96 -1.67
N TYR A 28 17.35 -17.57 -1.61
CA TYR A 28 16.05 -16.91 -1.62
C TYR A 28 15.30 -17.00 -0.29
N ARG A 29 15.98 -17.28 0.83
CA ARG A 29 15.35 -17.18 2.15
C ARG A 29 14.97 -15.72 2.44
N GLN A 30 13.68 -15.48 2.69
CA GLN A 30 13.13 -14.16 3.00
C GLN A 30 13.56 -13.74 4.42
N THR A 31 14.03 -12.51 4.60
CA THR A 31 14.22 -11.89 5.92
C THR A 31 13.01 -11.03 6.24
N GLY A 32 12.41 -11.17 7.43
CA GLY A 32 11.37 -10.24 7.91
C GLY A 32 11.83 -8.79 7.79
N GLU A 33 10.90 -7.85 7.63
CA GLU A 33 11.21 -6.50 8.10
C GLU A 33 11.41 -6.62 9.62
N ASN A 34 12.64 -6.46 10.08
CA ASN A 34 12.90 -6.43 11.51
C ASN A 34 12.22 -5.17 12.08
N PRO A 35 11.62 -5.26 13.27
CA PRO A 35 11.09 -4.09 13.97
C PRO A 35 12.27 -3.24 14.46
N ASP A 36 12.85 -2.44 13.58
CA ASP A 36 13.66 -1.30 14.00
C ASP A 36 12.73 -0.29 14.69
N PRO A 37 13.21 0.52 15.65
CA PRO A 37 12.39 1.52 16.31
C PRO A 37 11.88 2.54 15.29
N GLU A 38 10.57 2.53 15.04
CA GLU A 38 9.91 3.48 14.19
C GLU A 38 9.52 4.72 15.00
N CYS A 39 10.07 5.86 14.62
CA CYS A 39 9.89 7.13 15.33
C CYS A 39 8.96 8.03 14.51
N GLY A 40 7.68 8.07 14.92
CA GLY A 40 6.74 9.17 14.70
C GLY A 40 6.87 9.92 13.37
N GLU A 41 6.89 11.25 13.43
CA GLU A 41 6.98 12.15 12.29
C GLU A 41 8.30 12.92 12.34
N ALA A 42 9.41 12.20 12.28
CA ALA A 42 10.75 12.77 12.26
C ALA A 42 11.24 13.06 10.82
N ASN A 43 12.41 13.73 10.70
CA ASN A 43 13.12 13.81 9.44
C ASN A 43 13.84 12.48 9.15
N LEU A 44 13.83 12.04 7.90
CA LEU A 44 14.50 10.79 7.50
C LEU A 44 16.01 10.81 7.79
N SER A 45 16.64 11.99 7.70
CA SER A 45 18.05 12.20 8.05
C SER A 45 18.37 11.94 9.52
N ASN A 46 17.37 11.87 10.40
CA ASN A 46 17.58 11.62 11.84
C ASN A 46 17.77 10.13 12.14
N PHE A 47 17.69 9.25 11.14
CA PHE A 47 17.80 7.80 11.30
C PHE A 47 19.19 7.28 10.90
N ASP A 48 20.26 7.89 11.43
CA ASP A 48 21.66 7.50 11.15
C ASP A 48 21.95 6.02 11.45
N CYS A 49 21.19 5.42 12.37
CA CYS A 49 21.30 4.00 12.75
C CYS A 49 20.61 3.03 11.77
N CYS A 50 20.01 3.50 10.67
CA CYS A 50 19.33 2.63 9.72
C CYS A 50 20.32 1.68 9.03
N LYS A 51 20.23 0.38 9.35
CA LYS A 51 21.12 -0.66 8.79
C LYS A 51 20.81 -1.00 7.33
N LYS A 52 19.55 -0.81 6.90
CA LYS A 52 19.08 -1.21 5.56
C LYS A 52 19.63 -0.29 4.46
N HIS A 53 19.56 1.02 4.67
CA HIS A 53 20.12 2.03 3.77
C HIS A 53 20.76 3.19 4.56
N PRO A 54 22.01 3.02 5.03
CA PRO A 54 22.71 4.06 5.78
C PRO A 54 22.75 5.39 5.02
N GLY A 55 22.32 6.47 5.68
CA GLY A 55 22.28 7.84 5.14
C GLY A 55 21.26 8.09 4.03
N HIS A 56 20.42 7.11 3.68
CA HIS A 56 19.21 7.25 2.85
C HIS A 56 19.36 8.01 1.53
N ARG A 57 20.56 8.02 0.91
CA ARG A 57 20.88 8.86 -0.27
C ARG A 57 20.02 8.58 -1.50
N GLN A 58 19.40 7.40 -1.57
CA GLN A 58 18.56 6.97 -2.69
C GLN A 58 17.08 7.34 -2.50
N PHE A 59 16.71 7.88 -1.33
CA PHE A 59 15.37 8.38 -1.07
C PHE A 59 15.28 9.85 -1.44
N ILE A 60 14.50 10.16 -2.47
CA ILE A 60 14.26 11.53 -2.91
C ILE A 60 13.06 12.06 -2.12
N PRO A 61 13.20 13.16 -1.33
CA PRO A 61 12.05 13.78 -0.69
C PRO A 61 11.01 14.15 -1.75
N PHE A 62 9.75 13.76 -1.55
CA PHE A 62 8.75 13.82 -2.62
C PHE A 62 8.47 15.25 -3.13
N HIS A 63 8.61 16.25 -2.27
CA HIS A 63 8.51 17.66 -2.62
C HIS A 63 9.71 18.20 -3.43
N LYS A 64 10.83 17.47 -3.47
CA LYS A 64 12.03 17.78 -4.26
C LYS A 64 12.15 16.98 -5.55
N LEU A 65 11.22 16.06 -5.81
CA LEU A 65 11.24 15.27 -7.04
C LEU A 65 11.19 16.17 -8.28
N THR A 66 12.07 15.91 -9.23
CA THR A 66 12.14 16.56 -10.54
C THR A 66 12.41 15.53 -11.62
N LEU A 67 12.19 15.87 -12.89
CA LEU A 67 12.50 15.01 -14.04
C LEU A 67 13.93 14.46 -14.02
N LYS A 68 14.92 15.28 -13.65
CA LYS A 68 16.34 14.90 -13.56
C LYS A 68 16.67 13.80 -12.55
N HIS A 69 15.75 13.49 -11.64
CA HIS A 69 15.92 12.37 -10.71
C HIS A 69 15.56 11.02 -11.34
N LEU A 70 14.93 11.01 -12.51
CA LEU A 70 14.63 9.79 -13.26
C LEU A 70 15.86 9.37 -14.08
N PRO A 71 16.07 8.05 -14.30
CA PRO A 71 17.18 7.55 -15.10
C PRO A 71 17.20 8.14 -16.51
N ASP A 72 18.38 8.13 -17.14
CA ASP A 72 18.53 8.55 -18.54
C ASP A 72 17.65 7.69 -19.46
N GLY A 73 17.00 8.33 -20.44
CA GLY A 73 15.98 7.72 -21.28
C GLY A 73 14.60 7.57 -20.60
N TYR A 74 14.49 7.93 -19.31
CA TYR A 74 13.26 7.90 -18.50
C TYR A 74 12.88 9.24 -17.90
N GLN A 75 13.57 10.31 -18.25
CA GLN A 75 13.20 11.69 -17.94
C GLN A 75 11.99 12.12 -18.78
N ASP A 76 10.92 11.35 -18.66
CA ASP A 76 9.69 11.47 -19.42
C ASP A 76 8.63 12.19 -18.60
N HIS A 77 7.96 13.17 -19.21
CA HIS A 77 6.98 13.98 -18.51
C HIS A 77 5.76 13.18 -18.05
N ASP A 78 5.29 12.22 -18.84
CA ASP A 78 4.14 11.39 -18.43
C ASP A 78 4.47 10.52 -17.23
N LEU A 79 5.67 9.92 -17.22
CA LEU A 79 6.16 9.14 -16.09
C LEU A 79 6.33 10.00 -14.84
N TYR A 80 6.91 11.19 -14.96
CA TYR A 80 7.04 12.12 -13.84
C TYR A 80 5.68 12.50 -13.25
N GLU A 81 4.71 12.88 -14.09
CA GLU A 81 3.35 13.22 -13.65
C GLU A 81 2.63 12.02 -13.01
N PHE A 82 2.89 10.81 -13.51
CA PHE A 82 2.39 9.58 -12.88
C PHE A 82 3.02 9.33 -11.51
N ILE A 83 4.32 9.55 -11.33
CA ILE A 83 4.95 9.44 -10.00
C ILE A 83 4.36 10.47 -9.03
N LYS A 84 4.07 11.69 -9.50
CA LYS A 84 3.41 12.72 -8.70
C LYS A 84 1.99 12.30 -8.31
N SER A 85 1.21 11.75 -9.24
CA SER A 85 -0.14 11.26 -8.93
C SER A 85 -0.13 10.00 -8.04
N ALA A 86 0.88 9.14 -8.16
CA ALA A 86 1.07 8.00 -7.26
C ALA A 86 1.32 8.47 -5.82
N GLY A 87 2.14 9.50 -5.63
CA GLY A 87 2.35 10.09 -4.32
C GLY A 87 1.09 10.76 -3.76
N ASP A 88 0.20 11.29 -4.60
CA ASP A 88 -1.12 11.76 -4.14
C ASP A 88 -2.00 10.66 -3.56
N GLN A 89 -1.82 9.41 -4.01
CA GLN A 89 -2.52 8.24 -3.49
C GLN A 89 -1.79 7.59 -2.30
N THR A 90 -0.50 7.84 -2.12
CA THR A 90 0.28 7.27 -1.01
C THR A 90 -0.14 7.87 0.32
N VAL A 91 -0.43 6.98 1.28
CA VAL A 91 -0.81 7.32 2.65
C VAL A 91 0.17 6.72 3.65
N ARG A 92 0.32 7.40 4.79
CA ARG A 92 1.05 6.88 5.96
C ARG A 92 0.07 6.19 6.88
N LEU A 93 0.40 4.96 7.29
CA LEU A 93 -0.33 4.24 8.33
C LEU A 93 0.40 4.41 9.66
N GLY A 94 -0.36 4.55 10.74
CA GLY A 94 0.12 4.44 12.11
C GLY A 94 -0.78 3.47 12.88
N VAL A 95 -0.23 2.36 13.33
CA VAL A 95 -0.90 1.26 14.04
C VAL A 95 -0.36 1.20 15.46
N THR A 96 -1.24 1.34 16.46
CA THR A 96 -0.81 1.41 17.87
C THR A 96 -1.07 0.13 18.66
N GLU A 97 -1.78 -0.83 18.07
CA GLU A 97 -2.13 -2.11 18.67
C GLU A 97 -1.63 -3.27 17.81
N SER A 98 -1.16 -4.35 18.44
CA SER A 98 -0.84 -5.59 17.75
C SER A 98 -1.83 -6.68 18.15
N SER A 99 -2.46 -7.31 17.16
CA SER A 99 -3.47 -8.33 17.43
C SER A 99 -2.85 -9.58 18.03
N ARG A 100 -3.48 -10.08 19.10
CA ARG A 100 -3.19 -11.41 19.69
C ARG A 100 -3.44 -12.58 18.73
N TYR A 101 -4.11 -12.34 17.59
CA TYR A 101 -4.42 -13.34 16.58
C TYR A 101 -3.38 -13.41 15.45
N ARG A 102 -2.32 -12.59 15.49
CA ARG A 102 -1.19 -12.74 14.56
C ARG A 102 -0.65 -14.18 14.66
N PRO A 103 -0.41 -14.86 13.53
CA PRO A 103 0.17 -16.19 13.56
C PRO A 103 1.63 -16.12 14.00
N GLU A 104 2.15 -17.20 14.58
CA GLU A 104 3.58 -17.28 14.93
C GLU A 104 4.48 -17.24 13.70
N PHE A 105 4.06 -17.92 12.62
CA PHE A 105 4.81 -18.04 11.38
C PHE A 105 3.99 -17.62 10.16
N TRP A 106 4.67 -17.21 9.10
CA TRP A 106 4.04 -17.08 7.79
C TRP A 106 3.45 -18.43 7.34
N PRO A 107 2.27 -18.44 6.67
CA PRO A 107 1.60 -19.67 6.27
C PRO A 107 2.52 -20.63 5.51
N LYS A 108 2.56 -21.89 5.95
CA LYS A 108 3.37 -22.98 5.35
C LYS A 108 4.89 -22.72 5.38
N THR A 109 5.39 -21.94 6.35
CA THR A 109 6.82 -21.71 6.54
C THR A 109 7.17 -21.75 8.03
N ASN A 110 8.46 -21.84 8.35
CA ASN A 110 8.98 -21.62 9.71
C ASN A 110 9.50 -20.18 9.91
N ARG A 111 9.12 -19.24 9.03
CA ARG A 111 9.57 -17.85 9.11
C ARG A 111 8.65 -17.11 10.09
N PRO A 112 9.18 -16.45 11.13
CA PRO A 112 8.36 -15.68 12.07
C PRO A 112 7.50 -14.63 11.36
N TYR A 113 6.25 -14.51 11.77
CA TYR A 113 5.39 -13.43 11.32
C TYR A 113 5.76 -12.14 12.04
N PRO A 114 5.86 -10.99 11.34
CA PRO A 114 6.23 -9.73 11.99
C PRO A 114 5.29 -9.39 13.15
N PHE A 115 5.86 -8.91 14.25
CA PHE A 115 5.14 -8.48 15.45
C PHE A 115 4.29 -9.57 16.15
N TYR A 116 4.52 -10.84 15.87
CA TYR A 116 3.96 -11.92 16.67
C TYR A 116 4.41 -11.78 18.14
N ASN A 117 3.45 -11.91 19.07
CA ASN A 117 3.65 -11.80 20.50
C ASN A 117 4.39 -10.51 20.95
N SER A 118 4.22 -9.42 20.19
CA SER A 118 4.79 -8.12 20.56
C SER A 118 4.00 -7.52 21.72
N GLU A 119 4.51 -7.67 22.96
CA GLU A 119 3.89 -7.15 24.18
C GLU A 119 3.90 -5.60 24.28
N LYS A 120 4.67 -4.92 23.41
CA LYS A 120 4.81 -3.46 23.45
C LYS A 120 3.81 -2.79 22.50
N SER A 121 2.92 -1.97 23.07
CA SER A 121 2.17 -0.92 22.37
C SER A 121 3.14 0.18 21.88
N ASN A 122 3.98 -0.17 20.90
CA ASN A 122 4.80 0.80 20.19
C ASN A 122 4.10 1.12 18.88
N LEU A 123 4.03 2.41 18.56
CA LEU A 123 3.56 2.87 17.25
C LEU A 123 4.35 2.17 16.14
N ARG A 124 3.66 1.37 15.35
CA ARG A 124 4.13 0.85 14.07
C ARG A 124 3.62 1.75 12.96
N THR A 125 4.43 1.93 11.96
CA THR A 125 4.18 2.76 10.80
C THR A 125 4.28 1.90 9.54
N GLY A 126 3.55 2.32 8.53
CA GLY A 126 3.57 1.67 7.24
C GLY A 126 3.15 2.65 6.17
N SER A 127 3.08 2.14 4.96
CA SER A 127 2.61 2.86 3.80
C SER A 127 1.42 2.13 3.20
N GLY A 128 0.59 2.87 2.49
CA GLY A 128 -0.51 2.32 1.70
C GLY A 128 -0.79 3.17 0.49
N GLN A 129 -1.70 2.71 -0.37
CA GLN A 129 -2.14 3.43 -1.54
C GLN A 129 -3.67 3.47 -1.59
N ILE A 130 -4.23 4.67 -1.75
CA ILE A 130 -5.65 4.88 -2.00
C ILE A 130 -6.01 4.24 -3.34
N TRP A 131 -7.13 3.53 -3.36
CA TRP A 131 -7.68 2.85 -4.52
C TRP A 131 -9.20 2.88 -4.52
N GLY A 132 -9.80 3.32 -5.63
CA GLY A 132 -11.25 3.40 -5.79
C GLY A 132 -11.85 4.43 -4.83
N VAL A 133 -12.55 5.42 -5.37
CA VAL A 133 -13.17 6.46 -4.55
C VAL A 133 -14.60 6.63 -5.04
N ASP A 134 -15.53 6.26 -4.18
CA ASP A 134 -16.95 6.29 -4.48
C ASP A 134 -17.63 7.32 -3.57
N LYS A 135 -18.42 8.18 -4.19
CA LYS A 135 -19.25 9.15 -3.48
C LYS A 135 -20.65 8.57 -3.34
N PHE A 136 -21.14 8.52 -2.12
CA PHE A 136 -22.46 8.05 -1.79
C PHE A 136 -23.35 9.19 -1.33
N GLN A 137 -24.64 8.98 -1.55
CA GLN A 137 -25.71 9.80 -0.99
C GLN A 137 -26.82 8.88 -0.46
N ASN A 138 -27.58 9.35 0.52
CA ASN A 138 -28.72 8.61 1.08
C ASN A 138 -29.61 7.98 0.00
N GLY A 139 -29.92 6.70 0.19
CA GLY A 139 -30.76 5.93 -0.74
C GLY A 139 -30.00 5.34 -1.92
N ASP A 140 -28.67 5.51 -2.00
CA ASP A 140 -27.87 4.81 -3.00
C ASP A 140 -27.87 3.30 -2.73
N ILE A 141 -28.39 2.55 -3.70
CA ILE A 141 -28.52 1.08 -3.66
C ILE A 141 -27.14 0.40 -3.58
N SER A 142 -26.10 1.08 -4.04
CA SER A 142 -24.74 0.55 -4.05
C SER A 142 -24.04 0.64 -2.69
N SER A 143 -24.58 1.38 -1.72
CA SER A 143 -24.01 1.43 -0.37
C SER A 143 -24.63 0.40 0.56
N TYR A 144 -23.78 -0.22 1.38
CA TYR A 144 -24.23 -1.03 2.53
C TYR A 144 -24.76 -0.18 3.69
N HIS A 145 -24.49 1.13 3.67
CA HIS A 145 -24.85 2.06 4.73
C HIS A 145 -25.89 3.07 4.26
N GLN A 146 -26.89 3.34 5.10
CA GLN A 146 -27.92 4.34 4.79
C GLN A 146 -27.43 5.78 4.97
N ASN A 147 -26.44 5.99 5.85
CA ASN A 147 -25.79 7.27 6.14
C ASN A 147 -24.28 7.04 6.30
N CYS A 148 -23.49 8.12 6.38
CA CYS A 148 -22.06 8.02 6.64
C CYS A 148 -21.75 7.25 7.93
N TRP A 149 -20.80 6.30 7.84
CA TRP A 149 -20.39 5.45 8.96
C TRP A 149 -19.09 5.89 9.62
N CYS A 150 -18.58 7.10 9.36
CA CYS A 150 -17.41 7.64 10.08
C CYS A 150 -17.70 7.79 11.58
N ILE A 151 -16.66 7.89 12.41
CA ILE A 151 -16.81 8.00 13.89
C ILE A 151 -17.73 9.17 14.26
N GLN A 152 -17.55 10.33 13.64
CA GLN A 152 -18.34 11.52 13.92
C GLN A 152 -19.83 11.31 13.61
N CYS A 153 -20.16 10.70 12.47
CA CYS A 153 -21.55 10.47 12.07
C CYS A 153 -22.21 9.36 12.89
N GLN A 154 -21.48 8.33 13.32
CA GLN A 154 -22.04 7.29 14.18
C GLN A 154 -22.41 7.78 15.58
N ASN A 155 -21.72 8.80 16.06
CA ASN A 155 -21.96 9.40 17.37
C ASN A 155 -22.85 10.65 17.29
N SER A 156 -23.47 10.92 16.14
CA SER A 156 -24.27 12.12 15.89
C SER A 156 -25.74 11.75 15.66
N ASP A 157 -26.65 12.55 16.20
CA ASP A 157 -28.09 12.46 15.92
C ASP A 157 -28.44 12.95 14.50
N SER A 158 -27.50 13.64 13.84
CA SER A 158 -27.63 14.13 12.47
C SER A 158 -26.44 13.63 11.62
N PRO A 159 -26.40 12.33 11.27
CA PRO A 159 -25.34 11.77 10.45
C PRO A 159 -25.38 12.36 9.02
N SER A 160 -24.21 12.53 8.40
CA SER A 160 -24.13 13.05 7.04
C SER A 160 -24.79 12.11 6.04
N HIS A 161 -25.58 12.70 5.14
CA HIS A 161 -26.25 12.01 4.04
C HIS A 161 -25.42 11.95 2.76
N VAL A 162 -24.23 12.53 2.77
CA VAL A 162 -23.25 12.47 1.69
C VAL A 162 -21.90 12.09 2.29
N TRP A 163 -21.24 11.11 1.70
CA TRP A 163 -19.92 10.67 2.13
C TRP A 163 -19.14 10.05 0.99
N TRP A 164 -17.85 9.84 1.23
CA TRP A 164 -16.94 9.16 0.33
C TRP A 164 -16.42 7.92 1.04
N GLU A 165 -16.40 6.80 0.33
CA GLU A 165 -15.65 5.63 0.72
C GLU A 165 -14.51 5.42 -0.28
N PHE A 166 -13.39 4.93 0.23
CA PHE A 166 -12.26 4.56 -0.60
C PHE A 166 -11.46 3.44 0.05
N ASN A 167 -10.79 2.65 -0.76
CA ASN A 167 -9.93 1.59 -0.24
C ASN A 167 -8.50 2.11 -0.05
N VAL A 168 -7.77 1.51 0.87
CA VAL A 168 -6.32 1.63 0.99
C VAL A 168 -5.72 0.23 0.95
N TYR A 169 -4.86 0.02 -0.04
CA TYR A 169 -4.06 -1.19 -0.12
C TYR A 169 -2.79 -1.04 0.71
N THR A 170 -2.52 -2.02 1.55
CA THR A 170 -1.31 -2.15 2.36
C THR A 170 -0.94 -3.63 2.52
N ALA A 171 0.04 -3.95 3.36
CA ALA A 171 0.44 -5.33 3.63
C ALA A 171 -0.23 -5.88 4.89
N THR A 172 -0.55 -7.18 4.93
CA THR A 172 -1.18 -7.81 6.11
C THR A 172 -0.27 -7.75 7.33
N HIS A 173 1.05 -7.79 7.14
CA HIS A 173 1.95 -7.67 8.28
C HIS A 173 1.98 -6.24 8.86
N VAL A 174 1.50 -5.23 8.14
CA VAL A 174 1.32 -3.86 8.65
C VAL A 174 0.02 -3.77 9.46
N VAL A 175 -1.12 -4.11 8.83
CA VAL A 175 -2.45 -4.22 9.48
C VAL A 175 -3.01 -5.61 9.23
N PHE A 176 -3.13 -6.39 10.30
CA PHE A 176 -3.45 -7.81 10.24
C PHE A 176 -4.95 -8.10 10.20
N ASP A 177 -5.72 -7.48 11.08
CA ASP A 177 -7.15 -7.73 11.29
C ASP A 177 -7.90 -6.49 11.77
N ASP A 178 -9.19 -6.65 12.08
CA ASP A 178 -10.06 -5.58 12.55
C ASP A 178 -9.63 -4.98 13.90
N ILE A 179 -8.93 -5.74 14.76
CA ILE A 179 -8.42 -5.23 16.04
C ILE A 179 -7.36 -4.18 15.74
N GLU A 180 -6.40 -4.49 14.87
CA GLU A 180 -5.38 -3.52 14.47
C GLU A 180 -5.94 -2.37 13.66
N ALA A 181 -6.90 -2.65 12.76
CA ALA A 181 -7.56 -1.62 11.97
C ALA A 181 -8.27 -0.58 12.85
N SER A 182 -8.97 -1.02 13.91
CA SER A 182 -9.61 -0.10 14.86
C SER A 182 -8.64 0.79 15.65
N HIS A 183 -7.34 0.44 15.65
CA HIS A 183 -6.25 1.21 16.26
C HIS A 183 -5.27 1.72 15.19
N THR A 184 -5.76 1.92 13.96
CA THR A 184 -4.99 2.44 12.84
C THR A 184 -5.46 3.84 12.47
N SER A 185 -4.51 4.74 12.28
CA SER A 185 -4.73 6.07 11.71
C SER A 185 -4.05 6.19 10.35
N LEU A 186 -4.73 6.87 9.42
CA LEU A 186 -4.20 7.18 8.09
C LEU A 186 -3.89 8.65 7.99
N ARG A 187 -2.63 9.02 7.72
CA ARG A 187 -2.26 10.40 7.40
C ARG A 187 -2.12 10.58 5.89
N LEU A 188 -2.98 11.42 5.32
CA LEU A 188 -3.01 11.75 3.90
C LEU A 188 -2.13 12.97 3.61
N PHE A 189 -1.63 13.07 2.38
CA PHE A 189 -0.92 14.25 1.85
C PHE A 189 0.32 14.71 2.64
N PHE A 190 1.00 13.79 3.34
CA PHE A 190 2.16 14.10 4.16
C PHE A 190 3.48 14.18 3.35
N ASP A 191 3.63 15.25 2.56
CA ASP A 191 4.79 15.47 1.67
C ASP A 191 6.03 16.07 2.35
N LYS A 192 5.82 16.77 3.47
CA LYS A 192 6.83 17.47 4.27
C LYS A 192 6.31 17.68 5.70
N ASN A 193 7.20 17.92 6.66
CA ASN A 193 6.87 17.96 8.10
C ASN A 193 5.82 19.02 8.46
N ASN A 194 5.78 20.14 7.75
CA ASN A 194 4.81 21.22 7.98
C ASN A 194 3.53 21.10 7.14
N CYS A 195 3.26 19.95 6.53
CA CYS A 195 1.96 19.72 5.89
C CYS A 195 0.83 19.69 6.94
N PRO A 196 -0.35 20.25 6.63
CA PRO A 196 -1.53 20.07 7.46
C PRO A 196 -1.77 18.59 7.77
N VAL A 197 -2.15 18.30 9.01
CA VAL A 197 -2.53 16.95 9.42
C VAL A 197 -3.92 16.67 8.85
N VAL A 198 -4.01 15.72 7.94
CA VAL A 198 -5.27 15.24 7.36
C VAL A 198 -5.36 13.77 7.69
N THR A 199 -6.23 13.43 8.63
CA THR A 199 -6.32 12.07 9.19
C THR A 199 -7.66 11.43 8.84
N VAL A 200 -7.62 10.14 8.51
CA VAL A 200 -8.79 9.26 8.55
C VAL A 200 -8.55 8.24 9.66
N ASP A 201 -9.45 8.24 10.63
CA ASP A 201 -9.32 7.53 11.91
C ASP A 201 -10.27 6.34 12.02
N LYS A 202 -11.24 6.23 11.12
CA LYS A 202 -12.07 5.04 10.98
C LYS A 202 -11.72 4.26 9.73
N VAL A 203 -11.20 3.06 9.96
CA VAL A 203 -10.89 2.07 8.91
C VAL A 203 -11.45 0.71 9.31
N ILE A 204 -11.84 -0.08 8.32
CA ILE A 204 -12.29 -1.47 8.49
C ILE A 204 -11.51 -2.37 7.53
N VAL A 205 -11.28 -3.62 7.90
CA VAL A 205 -10.64 -4.58 6.98
C VAL A 205 -11.71 -5.14 6.05
N ASP A 206 -11.54 -4.91 4.75
CA ASP A 206 -12.36 -5.55 3.70
C ASP A 206 -11.80 -6.92 3.31
N LEU A 207 -10.48 -7.01 3.20
CA LEU A 207 -9.76 -8.24 2.85
C LEU A 207 -8.40 -8.28 3.55
N ALA A 208 -8.05 -9.43 4.14
CA ALA A 208 -6.70 -9.76 4.55
C ALA A 208 -6.25 -11.10 3.94
N ASP A 209 -5.33 -11.05 2.97
CA ASP A 209 -4.68 -12.23 2.37
C ASP A 209 -3.26 -12.37 2.93
N ILE A 210 -3.12 -13.14 4.02
CA ILE A 210 -1.83 -13.38 4.69
C ILE A 210 -0.81 -14.04 3.74
N LYS A 211 -1.28 -14.91 2.83
CA LYS A 211 -0.40 -15.64 1.89
C LYS A 211 0.18 -14.72 0.82
N GLY A 212 -0.66 -13.81 0.30
CA GLY A 212 -0.26 -12.78 -0.64
C GLY A 212 0.38 -11.55 0.01
N ASP A 213 0.28 -11.45 1.34
CA ASP A 213 0.62 -10.32 2.19
C ASP A 213 -0.03 -9.01 1.73
N LEU A 214 -1.33 -9.08 1.44
CA LEU A 214 -2.16 -7.97 0.99
C LEU A 214 -3.31 -7.71 1.97
N CYS A 215 -3.44 -6.49 2.44
CA CYS A 215 -4.58 -6.02 3.22
C CYS A 215 -5.28 -4.88 2.49
N VAL A 216 -6.61 -4.93 2.46
CA VAL A 216 -7.49 -3.90 1.90
C VAL A 216 -8.28 -3.28 3.05
N LEU A 217 -8.08 -1.99 3.27
CA LEU A 217 -8.78 -1.22 4.29
C LEU A 217 -9.84 -0.36 3.61
N THR A 218 -11.10 -0.48 4.00
CA THR A 218 -12.13 0.49 3.60
C THR A 218 -12.10 1.67 4.55
N CYS A 219 -12.08 2.86 3.98
CA CYS A 219 -11.96 4.14 4.67
C CYS A 219 -13.17 5.00 4.35
N VAL A 220 -13.51 5.94 5.23
CA VAL A 220 -14.67 6.82 5.06
C VAL A 220 -14.37 8.26 5.46
N THR A 221 -14.99 9.20 4.75
CA THR A 221 -15.07 10.60 5.17
C THR A 221 -16.39 11.23 4.74
N CYS A 222 -16.98 12.05 5.60
CA CYS A 222 -18.09 12.95 5.27
C CYS A 222 -17.65 14.40 5.07
N ASP A 223 -16.35 14.71 5.19
CA ASP A 223 -15.82 16.03 4.87
C ASP A 223 -15.81 16.21 3.35
N ASN A 224 -16.71 17.08 2.86
CA ASN A 224 -16.85 17.39 1.44
C ASN A 224 -15.54 17.86 0.80
N ASN A 225 -14.72 18.65 1.50
CA ASN A 225 -13.47 19.16 0.95
C ASN A 225 -12.45 18.02 0.78
N LEU A 226 -12.36 17.15 1.79
CA LEU A 226 -11.48 15.98 1.75
C LEU A 226 -11.94 14.98 0.69
N GLY A 227 -13.22 14.61 0.71
CA GLY A 227 -13.82 13.64 -0.21
C GLY A 227 -13.64 14.04 -1.68
N ASN A 228 -14.03 15.26 -2.04
CA ASN A 228 -13.85 15.77 -3.41
C ASN A 228 -12.36 15.83 -3.81
N LYS A 229 -11.46 16.16 -2.87
CA LYS A 229 -10.02 16.22 -3.13
C LYS A 229 -9.43 14.84 -3.41
N VAL A 230 -9.80 13.83 -2.61
CA VAL A 230 -9.36 12.44 -2.79
C VAL A 230 -9.91 11.89 -4.10
N GLU A 231 -11.20 12.09 -4.38
CA GLU A 231 -11.84 11.66 -5.63
C GLU A 231 -11.17 12.26 -6.87
N LYS A 232 -10.90 13.57 -6.86
CA LYS A 232 -10.20 14.24 -7.97
C LYS A 232 -8.79 13.68 -8.19
N LYS A 233 -8.04 13.46 -7.10
CA LYS A 233 -6.68 12.93 -7.17
C LYS A 233 -6.67 11.48 -7.67
N TRP A 234 -7.62 10.67 -7.24
CA TRP A 234 -7.81 9.29 -7.71
C TRP A 234 -8.05 9.23 -9.22
N LYS A 235 -9.02 10.01 -9.74
CA LYS A 235 -9.30 10.07 -11.18
C LYS A 235 -8.07 10.50 -11.99
N ASN A 236 -7.31 11.48 -11.50
CA ASN A 236 -6.06 11.89 -12.14
C ASN A 236 -5.01 10.77 -12.11
N TYR A 237 -4.87 10.06 -10.98
CA TYR A 237 -3.96 8.92 -10.88
C TYR A 237 -4.29 7.82 -11.89
N GLU A 238 -5.56 7.43 -12.00
CA GLU A 238 -6.00 6.38 -12.94
C GLU A 238 -5.66 6.72 -14.41
N ILE A 239 -5.95 7.96 -14.82
CA ILE A 239 -5.64 8.44 -16.18
C ILE A 239 -4.13 8.38 -16.45
N LYS A 240 -3.30 8.82 -15.49
CA LYS A 240 -1.84 8.83 -15.65
C LYS A 240 -1.25 7.42 -15.64
N LEU A 241 -1.75 6.54 -14.78
CA LEU A 241 -1.38 5.13 -14.73
C LEU A 241 -1.61 4.46 -16.09
N MET A 242 -2.84 4.57 -16.62
CA MET A 242 -3.19 4.00 -17.92
C MET A 242 -2.31 4.54 -19.05
N LYS A 243 -2.07 5.86 -19.08
CA LYS A 243 -1.24 6.51 -20.11
C LYS A 243 0.20 5.99 -20.08
N VAL A 244 0.83 5.96 -18.91
CA VAL A 244 2.22 5.52 -18.74
C VAL A 244 2.33 4.03 -19.04
N ASN A 245 1.44 3.20 -18.52
CA ASN A 245 1.50 1.77 -18.78
C ASN A 245 1.37 1.43 -20.25
N LYS A 246 0.42 2.06 -20.97
CA LYS A 246 0.29 1.90 -22.42
C LYS A 246 1.58 2.30 -23.15
N LYS A 247 2.19 3.43 -22.77
CA LYS A 247 3.41 3.97 -23.39
C LYS A 247 4.62 3.04 -23.24
N PHE A 248 4.82 2.48 -22.04
CA PHE A 248 5.98 1.66 -21.72
C PHE A 248 5.73 0.14 -21.84
N LYS A 249 4.53 -0.28 -22.26
CA LYS A 249 4.13 -1.70 -22.34
C LYS A 249 5.09 -2.56 -23.14
N MET A 250 5.56 -2.06 -24.29
CA MET A 250 6.45 -2.81 -25.19
C MET A 250 7.90 -2.86 -24.69
N SER A 251 8.28 -1.94 -23.80
CA SER A 251 9.65 -1.80 -23.31
C SER A 251 9.82 -2.26 -21.85
N LYS A 252 8.75 -2.75 -21.21
CA LYS A 252 8.69 -3.09 -19.78
C LYS A 252 9.74 -4.11 -19.34
N ASP A 253 10.02 -5.13 -20.16
CA ASP A 253 11.01 -6.17 -19.85
C ASP A 253 12.45 -5.77 -20.21
N LYS A 254 12.63 -4.79 -21.12
CA LYS A 254 13.95 -4.27 -21.52
C LYS A 254 14.55 -3.41 -20.41
N HIS A 255 13.75 -2.52 -19.85
CA HIS A 255 14.26 -1.50 -18.93
C HIS A 255 13.94 -1.81 -17.49
N ARG A 256 12.89 -2.59 -17.24
CA ARG A 256 12.55 -3.09 -15.92
C ARG A 256 12.39 -2.02 -14.84
N LEU A 257 12.02 -0.81 -15.24
CA LEU A 257 11.91 0.31 -14.32
C LEU A 257 10.78 0.08 -13.31
N ASN A 258 11.07 0.33 -12.05
CA ASN A 258 10.04 0.40 -11.01
C ASN A 258 10.35 1.52 -10.01
N PHE A 259 9.30 2.06 -9.41
CA PHE A 259 9.43 3.07 -8.36
C PHE A 259 8.47 2.78 -7.21
N ILE A 260 8.77 3.39 -6.06
CA ILE A 260 7.98 3.30 -4.84
C ILE A 260 7.85 4.71 -4.28
N VAL A 261 6.63 5.15 -3.98
CA VAL A 261 6.37 6.32 -3.14
C VAL A 261 5.89 5.80 -1.79
N SER A 262 6.59 6.17 -0.71
CA SER A 262 6.35 5.60 0.63
C SER A 262 6.72 6.56 1.75
N HIS A 263 6.48 6.12 2.99
CA HIS A 263 6.82 6.79 4.24
C HIS A 263 7.93 6.02 4.99
N PRO A 264 9.18 6.05 4.51
CA PRO A 264 10.29 5.38 5.20
C PRO A 264 10.42 5.93 6.64
N HIS A 265 10.48 5.02 7.60
CA HIS A 265 10.46 5.23 9.05
C HIS A 265 9.25 6.03 9.55
N GLY A 266 8.15 6.03 8.82
CA GLY A 266 6.99 6.88 9.11
C GLY A 266 7.22 8.37 8.83
N CYS A 267 8.32 8.74 8.18
CA CYS A 267 8.64 10.13 7.86
C CYS A 267 7.76 10.68 6.73
N CYS A 268 7.99 11.94 6.32
CA CYS A 268 7.33 12.52 5.15
C CYS A 268 7.57 11.68 3.87
N LYS A 269 6.71 11.85 2.86
CA LYS A 269 6.79 11.04 1.63
C LYS A 269 8.15 11.17 0.96
N HIS A 270 8.68 10.02 0.55
CA HIS A 270 9.85 9.90 -0.30
C HIS A 270 9.53 9.04 -1.51
N VAL A 271 10.26 9.26 -2.60
CA VAL A 271 10.26 8.38 -3.76
C VAL A 271 11.62 7.73 -3.92
N SER A 272 11.59 6.44 -4.21
CA SER A 272 12.76 5.65 -4.60
C SER A 272 12.51 5.10 -6.01
N VAL A 273 13.54 5.14 -6.85
CA VAL A 273 13.51 4.62 -8.22
C VAL A 273 14.56 3.51 -8.35
N GLY A 274 14.23 2.43 -9.04
CA GLY A 274 15.12 1.29 -9.22
C GLY A 274 14.66 0.39 -10.35
N HIS A 275 15.12 -0.87 -10.31
CA HIS A 275 14.79 -1.85 -11.33
C HIS A 275 14.32 -3.16 -10.71
N TRP A 276 13.36 -3.80 -11.37
CA TRP A 276 12.99 -5.17 -11.06
C TRP A 276 13.95 -6.16 -11.72
N ILE A 277 14.23 -7.25 -11.00
CA ILE A 277 15.23 -8.25 -11.38
C ILE A 277 14.53 -9.47 -11.94
N ASN A 278 13.69 -10.12 -11.11
CA ASN A 278 12.96 -11.33 -11.48
C ASN A 278 11.45 -11.17 -11.32
N ARG A 279 10.72 -11.86 -12.20
CA ARG A 279 9.26 -12.01 -12.19
C ARG A 279 8.92 -13.49 -12.03
N GLN A 280 8.32 -13.86 -10.91
CA GLN A 280 7.97 -15.25 -10.58
C GLN A 280 6.46 -15.44 -10.60
N LYS A 281 5.98 -16.48 -11.29
CA LYS A 281 4.57 -16.90 -11.21
C LYS A 281 4.35 -17.73 -9.94
N ILE A 282 3.34 -17.37 -9.16
CA ILE A 282 2.87 -18.08 -7.97
C ILE A 282 1.41 -18.43 -8.22
N GLY A 283 1.17 -19.62 -8.79
CA GLY A 283 -0.12 -19.96 -9.39
C GLY A 283 -0.47 -18.99 -10.51
N TYR A 284 -1.63 -18.34 -10.42
CA TYR A 284 -2.08 -17.31 -11.38
C TYR A 284 -1.60 -15.89 -11.04
N LYS A 285 -1.00 -15.70 -9.87
CA LYS A 285 -0.46 -14.41 -9.43
C LYS A 285 1.02 -14.31 -9.78
N THR A 286 1.56 -13.10 -9.75
CA THR A 286 2.96 -12.79 -10.01
C THR A 286 3.57 -12.07 -8.82
N ARG A 287 4.82 -12.43 -8.49
CA ARG A 287 5.67 -11.73 -7.53
C ARG A 287 6.88 -11.16 -8.28
N PHE A 288 7.29 -9.95 -7.89
CA PHE A 288 8.51 -9.34 -8.39
C PHE A 288 9.57 -9.26 -7.30
N THR A 289 10.82 -9.26 -7.74
CA THR A 289 11.99 -8.87 -6.94
C THR A 289 12.63 -7.64 -7.55
N TYR A 290 13.19 -6.75 -6.74
CA TYR A 290 13.70 -5.45 -7.21
C TYR A 290 14.75 -4.86 -6.28
N THR A 291 15.48 -3.86 -6.81
CA THR A 291 16.56 -3.15 -6.12
C THR A 291 16.14 -1.80 -5.54
N THR A 292 14.93 -1.32 -5.87
CA THR A 292 14.40 -0.04 -5.37
C THR A 292 14.43 0.01 -3.85
N CYS A 293 15.05 1.06 -3.29
CA CYS A 293 15.32 1.15 -1.87
C CYS A 293 14.04 1.29 -1.04
N THR A 294 14.00 0.59 0.09
CA THR A 294 12.92 0.63 1.06
C THR A 294 13.49 0.57 2.48
N CYS A 295 12.79 1.14 3.44
CA CYS A 295 13.13 1.07 4.86
C CYS A 295 11.93 0.51 5.64
N PRO A 296 12.07 0.19 6.94
CA PRO A 296 10.92 0.17 7.86
C PRO A 296 9.98 1.36 7.57
N GLY A 297 8.67 1.21 7.75
CA GLY A 297 7.65 2.18 7.29
C GLY A 297 7.35 2.19 5.77
N SER A 298 8.23 1.66 4.89
CA SER A 298 7.91 1.50 3.46
C SER A 298 7.00 0.30 3.18
N SER A 299 6.87 -0.63 4.12
CA SER A 299 5.99 -1.79 3.97
C SER A 299 4.54 -1.40 3.70
N GLY A 300 3.90 -2.16 2.81
CA GLY A 300 2.56 -1.86 2.31
C GLY A 300 2.51 -0.80 1.20
N ALA A 301 3.59 -0.06 0.93
CA ALA A 301 3.62 0.85 -0.23
C ALA A 301 3.48 0.05 -1.53
N VAL A 302 2.67 0.54 -2.46
CA VAL A 302 2.58 -0.08 -3.78
C VAL A 302 3.87 0.12 -4.56
N VAL A 303 4.35 -0.97 -5.16
CA VAL A 303 5.45 -0.93 -6.12
C VAL A 303 4.87 -0.79 -7.52
N HIS A 304 5.26 0.28 -8.20
CA HIS A 304 4.83 0.57 -9.56
C HIS A 304 5.86 0.02 -10.55
N PHE A 305 5.55 -1.14 -11.15
CA PHE A 305 6.33 -1.72 -12.25
C PHE A 305 5.87 -1.10 -13.57
N VAL A 306 6.70 -0.23 -14.15
CA VAL A 306 6.31 0.61 -15.28
C VAL A 306 6.02 -0.25 -16.51
N GLY A 307 4.86 -0.04 -17.15
CA GLY A 307 4.43 -0.78 -18.34
C GLY A 307 3.62 -2.05 -18.05
N PHE A 308 3.35 -2.37 -16.78
CA PHE A 308 2.48 -3.47 -16.39
C PHE A 308 1.08 -2.99 -16.03
N ASP A 309 0.09 -3.56 -16.69
CA ASP A 309 -1.31 -3.36 -16.31
C ASP A 309 -1.62 -4.23 -15.08
N LYS A 310 -2.32 -3.65 -14.12
CA LYS A 310 -2.75 -4.33 -12.88
C LYS A 310 -4.27 -4.50 -12.91
N TRP A 311 -4.74 -5.60 -12.37
CA TRP A 311 -6.17 -5.84 -12.16
C TRP A 311 -6.62 -5.30 -10.79
N TRP A 312 -7.93 -5.18 -10.60
CA TRP A 312 -8.51 -4.85 -9.29
C TRP A 312 -8.06 -5.85 -8.21
N MET A 313 -7.75 -5.37 -6.99
CA MET A 313 -7.24 -6.17 -5.86
C MET A 313 -5.97 -6.98 -6.15
N SER A 314 -5.09 -6.44 -7.00
CA SER A 314 -3.86 -7.13 -7.40
C SER A 314 -2.58 -6.33 -7.12
N ASP A 315 -2.66 -5.38 -6.19
CA ASP A 315 -1.55 -4.48 -6.00
C ASP A 315 -0.32 -5.15 -5.41
N LEU A 316 0.81 -4.84 -6.03
CA LEU A 316 2.10 -5.39 -5.70
C LEU A 316 2.74 -4.53 -4.61
N VAL A 317 2.23 -4.63 -3.39
CA VAL A 317 2.75 -3.91 -2.23
C VAL A 317 4.15 -4.41 -1.84
N HIS A 318 4.97 -3.57 -1.22
CA HIS A 318 6.25 -3.98 -0.65
C HIS A 318 6.01 -4.86 0.57
N CYS A 319 6.60 -6.06 0.57
CA CYS A 319 6.40 -7.08 1.62
C CYS A 319 7.67 -7.44 2.39
N GLY A 320 8.82 -6.87 1.99
CA GLY A 320 10.10 -7.08 2.67
C GLY A 320 11.25 -7.39 1.73
N THR A 321 12.30 -7.96 2.30
CA THR A 321 13.62 -8.13 1.68
C THR A 321 14.13 -9.55 1.88
N PHE A 322 14.83 -10.11 0.90
CA PHE A 322 15.55 -11.37 1.02
C PHE A 322 16.91 -11.19 1.69
N LYS A 323 17.54 -12.29 2.15
CA LYS A 323 18.90 -12.27 2.71
C LYS A 323 19.93 -11.63 1.78
N ASN A 324 19.78 -11.80 0.47
CA ASN A 324 20.64 -11.20 -0.55
C ASN A 324 20.34 -9.70 -0.80
N LYS A 325 19.55 -9.06 0.07
CA LYS A 325 19.15 -7.65 0.05
C LYS A 325 18.24 -7.25 -1.12
N LEU A 326 17.72 -8.19 -1.90
CA LEU A 326 16.70 -7.89 -2.89
C LEU A 326 15.34 -7.72 -2.21
N ASN A 327 14.63 -6.66 -2.56
CA ASN A 327 13.25 -6.44 -2.11
C ASN A 327 12.30 -7.32 -2.92
N TYR A 328 11.16 -7.66 -2.33
CA TYR A 328 10.10 -8.39 -3.02
C TYR A 328 8.72 -7.79 -2.79
N SER A 329 7.84 -7.98 -3.77
CA SER A 329 6.45 -7.57 -3.68
C SER A 329 5.57 -8.67 -3.08
N GLY A 330 4.35 -8.30 -2.72
CA GLY A 330 3.23 -9.20 -2.61
C GLY A 330 2.94 -9.89 -3.94
N THR A 331 1.87 -10.67 -3.97
CA THR A 331 1.45 -11.39 -5.20
C THR A 331 0.23 -10.75 -5.83
N GLY A 332 0.27 -10.50 -7.14
CA GLY A 332 -0.82 -9.86 -7.88
C GLY A 332 -0.92 -10.32 -9.33
N TYR A 333 -2.11 -10.17 -9.92
CA TYR A 333 -2.36 -10.33 -11.35
C TYR A 333 -1.79 -9.15 -12.16
N VAL A 334 -0.88 -9.45 -13.07
CA VAL A 334 -0.28 -8.47 -13.99
C VAL A 334 -0.30 -8.97 -15.43
N THR A 335 -0.44 -8.05 -16.38
CA THR A 335 -0.39 -8.37 -17.83
C THR A 335 0.64 -7.56 -18.60
#